data_AF-A0A356GDX6-F1
#
_entry.id   AF-A0A356GDX6-F1
#
_cell.length_a   1.000
_cell.length_b   1.000
_cell.length_c   1.000
_cell.angle_alpha   90.00
_cell.angle_beta   90.00
_cell.angle_gamma   90.00
#
_symmetry.space_group_name_H-M   'P 1'
#
loop_
_entity.id
_entity.type
_entity.pdbx_description
1 polymer ?
#
loop_
_entity_poly.entity_id
_entity_poly.type
_entity_poly.pdbx_seq_one_letter_code
_entity_poly.pdbx_strand_id
1 'polypeptide(L)'
;MPLKIVRNDITKMKVDAIVNAANESLLGGGGVDGAIHRAAGSGLLAECRALGGCKTGKAKITGGYHLPTKYVIHTVGPIYNDGKHGEKTLLESCYRESLALAKERGCETVAFPLISSGVYGYPKDQALKVAIDVISDFLLENEMTVYIVIFDKASYQIGENLFSDIAEYIDDNYVDEHTDYSHERIRMNAPQPMAPRKRRKKSDDEFTEMCDCKAMPLEDDLGAKLKHIDESFSQMLLRKIDEKGMTDAECYKKANIDRKLFSKIRSDVHYKPSKPTALAFAISLELSLDETEDMLRKAGFALSHSNKFDIIIEYFISKGNYNIFEINEALFAFDQSLLGA
;
A
#
# COMPACT_ATOMS: atom_id res chain seq x y z
N MET A 1 7.75 10.12 3.57
CA MET A 1 7.44 11.02 2.44
C MET A 1 6.76 10.14 1.42
N PRO A 2 5.51 10.42 1.03
CA PRO A 2 4.66 9.34 0.60
C PRO A 2 4.84 9.04 -0.88
N LEU A 3 5.28 7.82 -1.18
CA LEU A 3 4.90 7.15 -2.41
C LEU A 3 3.40 6.83 -2.28
N LYS A 4 2.59 7.37 -3.18
CA LYS A 4 1.13 7.19 -3.17
C LYS A 4 0.66 6.40 -4.38
N ILE A 5 -0.12 5.36 -4.14
CA ILE A 5 -0.85 4.67 -5.22
C ILE A 5 -2.23 5.31 -5.31
N VAL A 6 -2.61 5.79 -6.49
CA VAL A 6 -3.87 6.51 -6.69
C VAL A 6 -4.61 6.02 -7.92
N ARG A 7 -5.94 5.92 -7.80
CA ARG A 7 -6.81 5.70 -8.95
C ARG A 7 -7.15 7.03 -9.61
N ASN A 8 -6.56 7.32 -10.76
CA ASN A 8 -6.86 8.57 -11.46
C ASN A 8 -6.53 8.48 -12.96
N ASP A 9 -6.98 9.49 -13.71
CA ASP A 9 -6.48 9.80 -15.03
C ASP A 9 -5.21 10.65 -14.89
N ILE A 10 -4.07 10.11 -15.34
CA ILE A 10 -2.76 10.77 -15.21
C ILE A 10 -2.75 12.14 -15.92
N THR A 11 -3.56 12.33 -16.96
CA THR A 11 -3.65 13.60 -17.69
C THR A 11 -4.33 14.72 -16.88
N LYS A 12 -4.98 14.36 -15.76
CA LYS A 12 -5.68 15.28 -14.86
C LYS A 12 -4.92 15.53 -13.55
N MET A 13 -3.78 14.87 -13.35
CA MET A 13 -2.96 15.02 -12.15
C MET A 13 -2.36 16.42 -12.08
N LYS A 14 -2.63 17.14 -10.98
CA LYS A 14 -2.04 18.46 -10.70
C LYS A 14 -0.72 18.25 -9.96
N VAL A 15 0.35 18.02 -10.72
CA VAL A 15 1.71 17.76 -10.22
C VAL A 15 2.73 18.50 -11.08
N ASP A 16 3.98 18.59 -10.65
CA ASP A 16 5.02 19.30 -11.42
C ASP A 16 5.36 18.56 -12.71
N ALA A 17 5.49 17.23 -12.66
CA ALA A 17 5.74 16.39 -13.83
C ALA A 17 4.85 15.15 -13.85
N ILE A 18 4.36 14.79 -15.02
CA ILE A 18 3.84 13.44 -15.28
C ILE A 18 4.84 12.67 -16.13
N VAL A 19 4.87 11.35 -15.96
CA VAL A 19 5.66 10.45 -16.79
C VAL A 19 4.78 9.84 -17.87
N ASN A 20 5.29 9.81 -19.09
CA ASN A 20 4.67 9.17 -20.23
C ASN A 20 5.41 7.85 -20.53
N ALA A 21 4.66 6.74 -20.55
CA ALA A 21 5.15 5.46 -21.04
C ALA A 21 5.09 5.45 -22.58
N ALA A 22 6.15 5.95 -23.20
CA ALA A 22 6.26 6.18 -24.63
C ALA A 22 6.90 5.00 -25.38
N ASN A 23 6.88 5.09 -26.71
CA ASN A 23 7.69 4.25 -27.59
C ASN A 23 8.92 5.00 -28.11
N GLU A 24 9.85 4.29 -28.77
CA GLU A 24 11.14 4.86 -29.18
C GLU A 24 11.04 6.08 -30.11
N SER A 25 9.93 6.29 -30.82
CA SER A 25 9.74 7.46 -31.68
C SER A 25 9.45 8.75 -30.91
N LEU A 26 8.86 8.65 -29.71
CA LEU A 26 8.25 9.76 -28.95
C LEU A 26 7.12 10.50 -29.69
N LEU A 27 6.59 9.97 -30.79
CA LEU A 27 5.60 10.65 -31.64
C LEU A 27 4.15 10.27 -31.29
N GLY A 28 3.91 9.87 -30.04
CA GLY A 28 2.64 9.38 -29.56
C GLY A 28 2.36 7.92 -29.94
N GLY A 29 1.16 7.46 -29.61
CA GLY A 29 0.72 6.09 -29.80
C GLY A 29 -0.66 5.83 -29.21
N GLY A 30 -0.91 4.59 -28.82
CA GLY A 30 -2.10 4.18 -28.06
C GLY A 30 -1.94 4.39 -26.55
N GLY A 31 -2.90 3.89 -25.77
CA GLY A 31 -2.82 3.86 -24.31
C GLY A 31 -2.61 5.23 -23.65
N VAL A 32 -1.77 5.25 -22.62
CA VAL A 32 -1.45 6.48 -21.85
C VAL A 32 -0.72 7.52 -22.70
N ASP A 33 0.16 7.09 -23.61
CA ASP A 33 0.90 7.98 -24.51
C ASP A 33 -0.05 8.78 -25.42
N GLY A 34 -0.99 8.08 -26.05
CA GLY A 34 -2.03 8.74 -26.84
C GLY A 34 -2.92 9.66 -26.02
N ALA A 35 -3.24 9.30 -24.77
CA ALA A 35 -4.04 10.14 -23.88
C ALA A 35 -3.30 11.44 -23.51
N ILE A 36 -2.01 11.34 -23.16
CA ILE A 36 -1.15 12.48 -22.85
C ILE A 36 -1.02 13.40 -24.06
N HIS A 37 -0.73 12.87 -25.26
CA HIS A 37 -0.64 13.70 -26.47
C HIS A 37 -1.94 14.41 -26.83
N ARG A 38 -3.10 13.74 -26.68
CA ARG A 38 -4.41 14.37 -26.92
C ARG A 38 -4.69 15.50 -25.92
N ALA A 39 -4.38 15.28 -24.65
CA ALA A 39 -4.63 16.26 -23.59
C ALA A 39 -3.66 17.45 -23.64
N ALA A 40 -2.38 17.22 -23.94
CA ALA A 40 -1.37 18.27 -24.05
C ALA A 40 -1.53 19.15 -25.30
N GLY A 41 -2.12 18.60 -26.38
CA GLY A 41 -2.29 19.28 -27.66
C GLY A 41 -1.08 19.15 -28.60
N SER A 42 -1.19 19.75 -29.78
CA SER A 42 -0.20 19.59 -30.87
C SER A 42 1.19 20.14 -30.57
N GLY A 43 1.32 21.07 -29.61
CA GLY A 43 2.60 21.61 -29.16
C GLY A 43 3.54 20.53 -28.62
N LEU A 44 3.01 19.57 -27.85
CA LEU A 44 3.81 18.46 -27.31
C LEU A 44 4.42 17.61 -28.43
N LEU A 45 3.64 17.29 -29.45
CA LEU A 45 4.14 16.51 -30.59
C LEU A 45 5.23 17.25 -31.37
N ALA A 46 5.11 18.58 -31.50
CA ALA A 46 6.11 19.41 -32.17
C ALA A 46 7.46 19.39 -31.42
N GLU A 47 7.45 19.49 -30.09
CA GLU A 47 8.67 19.39 -29.28
C GLU A 47 9.25 17.98 -29.30
N CYS A 48 8.42 16.93 -29.19
CA CYS A 48 8.90 15.54 -29.29
C CYS A 48 9.65 15.26 -30.61
N ARG A 49 9.24 15.86 -31.72
CA ARG A 49 9.95 15.73 -33.01
C ARG A 49 11.37 16.27 -32.96
N ALA A 50 11.61 17.35 -32.20
CA ALA A 50 12.94 17.92 -32.03
C ALA A 50 13.87 17.07 -31.16
N LEU A 51 13.31 16.15 -30.35
CA LEU A 51 14.09 15.28 -29.47
C LEU A 51 14.79 14.12 -30.19
N GLY A 52 14.34 13.72 -31.38
CA GLY A 52 14.95 12.62 -32.14
C GLY A 52 14.77 11.23 -31.50
N GLY A 53 13.59 10.95 -30.94
CA GLY A 53 13.26 9.66 -30.32
C GLY A 53 13.88 9.43 -28.93
N CYS A 54 13.73 8.25 -28.37
CA CYS A 54 14.33 7.85 -27.09
C CYS A 54 14.64 6.35 -27.08
N LYS A 55 15.76 5.95 -26.49
CA LYS A 55 16.12 4.53 -26.37
C LYS A 55 15.35 3.89 -25.22
N THR A 56 15.07 2.60 -25.34
CA THR A 56 14.56 1.79 -24.23
C THR A 56 15.42 1.95 -22.96
N GLY A 57 14.78 2.13 -21.80
CA GLY A 57 15.42 2.39 -20.52
C GLY A 57 15.86 3.83 -20.29
N LYS A 58 15.69 4.73 -21.26
CA LYS A 58 16.04 6.16 -21.16
C LYS A 58 14.81 7.06 -21.12
N ALA A 59 15.01 8.27 -20.62
CA ALA A 59 13.98 9.29 -20.52
C ALA A 59 14.40 10.63 -21.16
N LYS A 60 13.42 11.40 -21.63
CA LYS A 60 13.56 12.77 -22.12
C LYS A 60 12.42 13.63 -21.60
N ILE A 61 12.62 14.94 -21.50
CA ILE A 61 11.66 15.87 -20.90
C ILE A 61 11.19 16.92 -21.91
N THR A 62 9.92 17.29 -21.81
CA THR A 62 9.25 18.34 -22.60
C THR A 62 8.40 19.22 -21.69
N GLY A 63 7.82 20.29 -22.23
CA GLY A 63 6.80 21.08 -21.54
C GLY A 63 5.47 20.33 -21.35
N GLY A 64 4.66 20.74 -20.36
CA GLY A 64 3.33 20.20 -20.10
C GLY A 64 2.23 20.66 -21.08
N TYR A 65 2.43 21.79 -21.76
CA TYR A 65 1.45 22.40 -22.66
C TYR A 65 0.07 22.60 -21.99
N HIS A 66 -1.01 22.04 -22.54
CA HIS A 66 -2.35 22.17 -21.98
C HIS A 66 -2.60 21.26 -20.77
N LEU A 67 -1.65 20.39 -20.40
CA LEU A 67 -1.78 19.58 -19.19
C LEU A 67 -1.67 20.44 -17.92
N PRO A 68 -2.30 20.02 -16.81
CA PRO A 68 -2.15 20.68 -15.51
C PRO A 68 -0.81 20.37 -14.83
N THR A 69 0.28 20.27 -15.61
CA THR A 69 1.64 19.99 -15.15
C THR A 69 2.64 20.91 -15.83
N LYS A 70 3.82 21.10 -15.23
CA LYS A 70 4.89 21.91 -15.84
C LYS A 70 5.61 21.13 -16.93
N TYR A 71 5.81 19.83 -16.71
CA TYR A 71 6.60 18.96 -17.59
C TYR A 71 5.92 17.64 -17.91
N VAL A 72 6.31 17.05 -19.04
CA VAL A 72 6.09 15.63 -19.36
C VAL A 72 7.45 14.95 -19.52
N ILE A 73 7.68 13.88 -18.78
CA ILE A 73 8.89 13.06 -18.87
C ILE A 73 8.54 11.80 -19.67
N HIS A 74 9.08 11.69 -20.88
CA HIS A 74 8.86 10.56 -21.77
C HIS A 74 9.93 9.51 -21.54
N THR A 75 9.55 8.33 -21.08
CA THR A 75 10.46 7.18 -20.92
C THR A 75 9.98 6.01 -21.74
N VAL A 76 10.92 5.21 -22.25
CA VAL A 76 10.60 4.04 -23.08
C VAL A 76 10.85 2.78 -22.29
N GLY A 77 9.76 2.14 -21.85
CA GLY A 77 9.82 0.87 -21.14
C GLY A 77 10.25 -0.30 -22.04
N PRO A 78 10.76 -1.41 -21.47
CA PRO A 78 11.03 -2.62 -22.22
C PRO A 78 9.72 -3.33 -22.62
N ILE A 79 9.76 -4.01 -23.77
CA ILE A 79 8.76 -5.03 -24.12
C ILE A 79 9.09 -6.29 -23.32
N TYR A 80 8.10 -6.83 -22.60
CA TYR A 80 8.28 -8.03 -21.80
C TYR A 80 8.19 -9.30 -22.64
N ASN A 81 9.17 -10.20 -22.49
CA ASN A 81 9.13 -11.51 -23.13
C ASN A 81 9.03 -12.63 -22.08
N ASP A 82 10.10 -12.85 -21.33
CA ASP A 82 10.19 -13.91 -20.30
C ASP A 82 10.92 -13.44 -19.02
N GLY A 83 11.35 -12.18 -18.96
CA GLY A 83 12.06 -11.59 -17.83
C GLY A 83 13.55 -11.93 -17.75
N LYS A 84 14.12 -12.61 -18.76
CA LYS A 84 15.51 -13.10 -18.75
C LYS A 84 16.47 -12.33 -19.66
N HIS A 85 16.00 -11.30 -20.35
CA HIS A 85 16.78 -10.51 -21.33
C HIS A 85 17.13 -9.11 -20.82
N GLY A 86 17.04 -8.89 -19.51
CA GLY A 86 17.33 -7.61 -18.87
C GLY A 86 16.14 -6.65 -18.82
N GLU A 87 14.92 -7.13 -19.06
CA GLU A 87 13.70 -6.31 -19.00
C GLU A 87 13.56 -5.63 -17.63
N LYS A 88 13.84 -6.35 -16.53
CA LYS A 88 13.82 -5.76 -15.19
C LYS A 88 14.76 -4.55 -15.09
N THR A 89 16.01 -4.69 -15.50
CA THR A 89 17.03 -3.63 -15.44
C THR A 89 16.63 -2.42 -16.29
N LEU A 90 16.05 -2.65 -17.47
CA LEU A 90 15.56 -1.58 -18.33
C LEU A 90 14.35 -0.85 -17.74
N LEU A 91 13.44 -1.59 -17.10
CA LEU A 91 12.29 -1.01 -16.40
C LEU A 91 12.76 -0.18 -15.19
N GLU A 92 13.69 -0.70 -14.39
CA GLU A 92 14.32 0.06 -13.30
C GLU A 92 14.96 1.35 -13.81
N SER A 93 15.68 1.27 -14.93
CA SER A 93 16.31 2.44 -15.57
C SER A 93 15.29 3.50 -15.96
N CYS A 94 14.10 3.12 -16.45
CA CYS A 94 13.04 4.08 -16.77
C CYS A 94 12.63 4.93 -15.56
N TYR A 95 12.43 4.29 -14.41
CA TYR A 95 12.10 4.98 -13.17
C TYR A 95 13.26 5.86 -12.69
N ARG A 96 14.50 5.33 -12.65
CA ARG A 96 15.69 6.09 -12.21
C ARG A 96 15.93 7.34 -13.07
N GLU A 97 15.92 7.20 -14.39
CA GLU A 97 16.15 8.31 -15.34
C GLU A 97 15.03 9.36 -15.24
N SER A 98 13.78 8.92 -15.08
CA SER A 98 12.65 9.85 -14.94
C SER A 98 12.70 10.63 -13.62
N LEU A 99 13.00 9.96 -12.50
CA LEU A 99 13.17 10.60 -11.19
C LEU A 99 14.36 11.57 -11.20
N ALA A 100 15.46 11.20 -11.85
CA ALA A 100 16.63 12.06 -12.00
C ALA A 100 16.30 13.35 -12.77
N LEU A 101 15.59 13.25 -13.91
CA LEU A 101 15.16 14.42 -14.68
C LEU A 101 14.19 15.31 -13.89
N ALA A 102 13.26 14.72 -13.14
CA ALA A 102 12.35 15.48 -12.29
C ALA A 102 13.11 16.25 -11.20
N LYS A 103 14.09 15.60 -10.56
CA LYS A 103 14.95 16.23 -9.56
C LYS A 103 15.78 17.36 -10.17
N GLU A 104 16.38 17.15 -11.34
CA GLU A 104 17.17 18.18 -12.05
C GLU A 104 16.33 19.43 -12.36
N ARG A 105 15.03 19.26 -12.63
CA ARG A 105 14.09 20.37 -12.87
C ARG A 105 13.45 20.94 -11.61
N GLY A 106 13.84 20.47 -10.43
CA GLY A 106 13.30 20.94 -9.15
C GLY A 106 11.82 20.62 -8.96
N CYS A 107 11.34 19.49 -9.52
CA CYS A 107 9.98 19.02 -9.27
C CYS A 107 9.85 18.52 -7.83
N GLU A 108 8.79 18.94 -7.13
CA GLU A 108 8.44 18.42 -5.80
C GLU A 108 7.45 17.25 -5.91
N THR A 109 6.71 17.17 -7.01
CA THR A 109 5.66 16.17 -7.24
C THR A 109 5.77 15.52 -8.62
N VAL A 110 5.74 14.18 -8.68
CA VAL A 110 5.82 13.41 -9.93
C VAL A 110 4.78 12.30 -9.97
N ALA A 111 4.06 12.16 -11.09
CA ALA A 111 3.11 11.06 -11.29
C ALA A 111 3.58 10.10 -12.40
N PHE A 112 3.68 8.82 -12.06
CA PHE A 112 4.04 7.72 -12.94
C PHE A 112 2.80 6.91 -13.31
N PRO A 113 2.64 6.48 -14.58
CA PRO A 113 1.83 5.32 -14.89
C PRO A 113 2.59 4.05 -14.48
N LEU A 114 1.92 2.89 -14.49
CA LEU A 114 2.62 1.62 -14.37
C LEU A 114 3.32 1.29 -15.71
N ILE A 115 4.61 1.60 -15.81
CA ILE A 115 5.37 1.50 -17.06
C ILE A 115 5.44 0.04 -17.53
N SER A 116 5.31 -0.16 -18.84
CA SER A 116 5.33 -1.46 -19.54
C SER A 116 4.22 -2.47 -19.21
N SER A 117 3.35 -2.23 -18.22
CA SER A 117 2.30 -3.19 -17.81
C SER A 117 1.03 -3.19 -18.67
N GLY A 118 1.03 -2.38 -19.74
CA GLY A 118 -0.05 -2.31 -20.73
C GLY A 118 0.32 -3.07 -22.00
N VAL A 119 0.45 -2.34 -23.12
CA VAL A 119 0.75 -2.90 -24.45
C VAL A 119 2.05 -3.71 -24.47
N TYR A 120 3.03 -3.37 -23.62
CA TYR A 120 4.32 -4.05 -23.56
C TYR A 120 4.32 -5.33 -22.69
N GLY A 121 3.17 -5.69 -22.09
CA GLY A 121 2.92 -7.01 -21.54
C GLY A 121 3.69 -7.36 -20.26
N TYR A 122 4.33 -6.40 -19.59
CA TYR A 122 5.04 -6.67 -18.34
C TYR A 122 4.03 -7.11 -17.26
N PRO A 123 4.25 -8.24 -16.55
CA PRO A 123 3.38 -8.67 -15.46
C PRO A 123 3.20 -7.54 -14.44
N LYS A 124 1.94 -7.23 -14.11
CA LYS A 124 1.59 -6.03 -13.34
C LYS A 124 2.16 -6.04 -11.93
N ASP A 125 2.10 -7.19 -11.27
CA ASP A 125 2.70 -7.47 -9.96
C ASP A 125 4.21 -7.20 -9.97
N GLN A 126 4.91 -7.74 -10.98
CA GLN A 126 6.36 -7.56 -11.11
C GLN A 126 6.73 -6.11 -11.47
N ALA A 127 5.96 -5.47 -12.35
CA ALA A 127 6.19 -4.08 -12.74
C ALA A 127 5.95 -3.13 -11.55
N LEU A 128 4.91 -3.39 -10.74
CA LEU A 128 4.58 -2.61 -9.56
C LEU A 128 5.67 -2.74 -8.50
N LYS A 129 6.13 -3.97 -8.26
CA LYS A 129 7.27 -4.22 -7.37
C LYS A 129 8.51 -3.44 -7.80
N VAL A 130 8.88 -3.51 -9.08
CA VAL A 130 10.02 -2.73 -9.62
C VAL A 130 9.82 -1.22 -9.41
N ALA A 131 8.62 -0.70 -9.65
CA ALA A 131 8.31 0.71 -9.45
C ALA A 131 8.50 1.12 -7.98
N ILE A 132 7.91 0.35 -7.07
CA ILE A 132 7.98 0.58 -5.62
C ILE A 132 9.41 0.53 -5.14
N ASP A 133 10.18 -0.49 -5.50
CA ASP A 133 11.56 -0.68 -5.06
C ASP A 133 12.40 0.54 -5.47
N VAL A 134 12.38 0.90 -6.76
CA VAL A 134 13.20 2.01 -7.28
C VAL A 134 12.75 3.37 -6.73
N ILE A 135 11.45 3.62 -6.62
CA ILE A 135 10.94 4.88 -6.08
C ILE A 135 11.27 4.98 -4.60
N SER A 136 11.09 3.91 -3.82
CA SER A 136 11.39 3.90 -2.39
C SER A 136 12.86 4.17 -2.14
N ASP A 137 13.75 3.49 -2.87
CA ASP A 137 15.20 3.73 -2.82
C ASP A 137 15.54 5.19 -3.11
N PHE A 138 14.95 5.76 -4.16
CA PHE A 138 15.15 7.17 -4.50
C PHE A 138 14.68 8.11 -3.38
N LEU A 139 13.54 7.82 -2.75
CA LEU A 139 12.96 8.63 -1.66
C LEU A 139 13.72 8.51 -0.34
N LEU A 140 14.65 7.55 -0.20
CA LEU A 140 15.56 7.51 0.95
C LEU A 140 16.47 8.74 1.01
N GLU A 141 16.89 9.27 -0.14
CA GLU A 141 17.87 10.36 -0.23
C GLU A 141 17.28 11.67 -0.76
N ASN A 142 16.02 11.64 -1.23
CA ASN A 142 15.41 12.75 -1.96
C ASN A 142 14.03 13.08 -1.38
N GLU A 143 13.75 14.37 -1.20
CA GLU A 143 12.43 14.85 -0.81
C GLU A 143 11.58 15.11 -2.07
N MET A 144 10.65 14.19 -2.35
CA MET A 144 9.72 14.27 -3.47
C MET A 144 8.45 13.48 -3.14
N THR A 145 7.28 13.95 -3.60
CA THR A 145 6.05 13.15 -3.55
C THR A 145 5.86 12.44 -4.88
N VAL A 146 5.80 11.12 -4.85
CA VAL A 146 5.67 10.30 -6.07
C VAL A 146 4.33 9.59 -6.08
N TYR A 147 3.62 9.68 -7.19
CA TYR A 147 2.35 9.00 -7.39
C TYR A 147 2.51 7.87 -8.40
N ILE A 148 2.04 6.66 -8.09
CA ILE A 148 1.76 5.62 -9.08
C ILE A 148 0.27 5.73 -9.41
N VAL A 149 -0.03 6.16 -10.63
CA VAL A 149 -1.39 6.42 -11.13
C VAL A 149 -1.88 5.21 -11.90
N ILE A 150 -2.97 4.64 -11.41
CA ILE A 150 -3.59 3.44 -11.98
C ILE A 150 -4.96 3.82 -12.51
N PHE A 151 -5.19 3.54 -13.80
CA PHE A 151 -6.43 3.95 -14.47
C PHE A 151 -7.60 2.98 -14.21
N ASP A 152 -7.34 1.67 -14.13
CA ASP A 152 -8.37 0.63 -14.10
C ASP A 152 -8.17 -0.42 -12.99
N LYS A 153 -9.26 -0.95 -12.42
CA LYS A 153 -9.28 -2.03 -11.42
C LYS A 153 -8.57 -3.28 -11.95
N ALA A 154 -8.76 -3.62 -13.23
CA ALA A 154 -8.11 -4.77 -13.85
C ALA A 154 -6.58 -4.61 -14.00
N SER A 155 -6.04 -3.38 -13.85
CA SER A 155 -4.60 -3.14 -13.84
C SER A 155 -3.93 -3.51 -12.52
N TYR A 156 -4.72 -3.82 -11.50
CA TYR A 156 -4.29 -4.28 -10.20
C TYR A 156 -4.59 -5.77 -10.07
N GLN A 157 -3.79 -6.59 -10.76
CA GLN A 157 -3.79 -8.01 -10.49
C GLN A 157 -2.84 -8.23 -9.33
N ILE A 158 -3.39 -8.15 -8.11
CA ILE A 158 -2.87 -8.98 -7.04
C ILE A 158 -2.78 -10.39 -7.62
N GLY A 159 -1.65 -11.07 -7.42
CA GLY A 159 -1.50 -12.44 -7.91
C GLY A 159 -2.76 -13.23 -7.54
N GLU A 160 -3.40 -13.90 -8.50
CA GLU A 160 -4.75 -14.49 -8.28
C GLU A 160 -4.81 -15.35 -7.01
N ASN A 161 -3.68 -15.99 -6.66
CA ASN A 161 -3.49 -16.72 -5.41
C ASN A 161 -3.60 -15.80 -4.17
N LEU A 162 -2.85 -14.69 -4.11
CA LEU A 162 -2.89 -13.76 -2.97
C LEU A 162 -4.27 -13.11 -2.83
N PHE A 163 -4.95 -12.79 -3.94
CA PHE A 163 -6.30 -12.25 -3.88
C PHE A 163 -7.29 -13.28 -3.36
N SER A 164 -7.20 -14.53 -3.86
CA SER A 164 -8.05 -15.64 -3.41
C SER A 164 -7.80 -15.98 -1.95
N ASP A 165 -6.54 -16.01 -1.52
CA ASP A 165 -6.15 -16.28 -0.13
C ASP A 165 -6.69 -15.20 0.82
N ILE A 166 -6.60 -13.92 0.44
CA ILE A 166 -7.15 -12.83 1.23
C ILE A 166 -8.67 -12.87 1.22
N ALA A 167 -9.30 -13.17 0.08
CA ALA A 167 -10.75 -13.29 -0.01
C ALA A 167 -11.29 -14.44 0.86
N GLU A 168 -10.64 -15.60 0.82
CA GLU A 168 -10.97 -16.75 1.69
C GLU A 168 -10.75 -16.40 3.16
N TYR A 169 -9.65 -15.72 3.49
CA TYR A 169 -9.40 -15.27 4.85
C TYR A 169 -10.43 -14.24 5.33
N ILE A 170 -10.87 -13.33 4.46
CA ILE A 170 -11.96 -12.40 4.78
C ILE A 170 -13.25 -13.18 5.01
N ASP A 171 -13.63 -14.12 4.14
CA ASP A 171 -14.86 -14.89 4.30
C ASP A 171 -14.87 -15.74 5.59
N ASP A 172 -13.73 -16.28 6.00
CA ASP A 172 -13.60 -17.07 7.23
C ASP A 172 -13.63 -16.23 8.52
N ASN A 173 -13.15 -14.98 8.46
CA ASN A 173 -12.97 -14.13 9.65
C ASN A 173 -13.98 -12.96 9.71
N TYR A 174 -14.73 -12.68 8.65
CA TYR A 174 -15.69 -11.57 8.59
C TYR A 174 -17.05 -12.02 9.13
N VAL A 175 -17.42 -11.52 10.31
CA VAL A 175 -18.74 -11.79 10.90
C VAL A 175 -19.76 -10.81 10.33
N ASP A 176 -20.64 -11.31 9.47
CA ASP A 176 -21.66 -10.52 8.79
C ASP A 176 -22.80 -10.15 9.78
N GLU A 177 -22.75 -8.94 10.36
CA GLU A 177 -23.86 -8.43 11.18
C GLU A 177 -25.05 -7.89 10.34
N HIS A 178 -25.00 -7.95 9.01
CA HIS A 178 -26.15 -7.68 8.16
C HIS A 178 -26.34 -8.74 7.07
N THR A 179 -27.44 -9.47 7.20
CA THR A 179 -28.09 -10.32 6.20
C THR A 179 -28.15 -9.69 4.81
N ASP A 180 -28.04 -10.56 3.81
CA ASP A 180 -28.41 -10.40 2.38
C ASP A 180 -27.31 -10.06 1.36
N TYR A 181 -26.32 -10.95 1.17
CA TYR A 181 -25.68 -11.15 -0.14
C TYR A 181 -25.30 -12.61 -0.48
N SER A 182 -25.74 -13.59 0.32
CA SER A 182 -25.47 -15.03 0.08
C SER A 182 -26.57 -15.72 -0.76
N HIS A 183 -27.60 -14.99 -1.17
CA HIS A 183 -28.83 -15.57 -1.74
C HIS A 183 -28.91 -15.58 -3.28
N GLU A 184 -27.82 -15.88 -3.99
CA GLU A 184 -27.91 -16.14 -5.44
C GLU A 184 -27.11 -17.34 -5.99
N ARG A 185 -26.30 -18.03 -5.17
CA ARG A 185 -25.52 -19.21 -5.64
C ARG A 185 -26.10 -20.58 -5.26
N ILE A 186 -27.20 -20.66 -4.52
CA ILE A 186 -27.80 -21.94 -4.07
C ILE A 186 -29.28 -22.06 -4.50
N ARG A 187 -29.59 -21.74 -5.76
CA ARG A 187 -30.92 -21.96 -6.37
C ARG A 187 -30.87 -22.66 -7.74
N MET A 188 -29.89 -23.53 -7.98
CA MET A 188 -29.84 -24.33 -9.22
C MET A 188 -29.63 -25.84 -9.05
N ASN A 189 -29.80 -26.42 -7.85
CA ASN A 189 -30.03 -27.86 -7.74
C ASN A 189 -30.74 -28.22 -6.43
N ALA A 190 -32.05 -28.38 -6.51
CA ALA A 190 -32.83 -29.04 -5.46
C ALA A 190 -33.63 -30.18 -6.10
N PRO A 191 -33.55 -31.40 -5.52
CA PRO A 191 -34.76 -32.17 -5.28
C PRO A 191 -35.13 -32.22 -3.80
N GLN A 192 -36.44 -32.33 -3.57
CA GLN A 192 -37.23 -32.03 -2.38
C GLN A 192 -37.18 -33.06 -1.21
N PRO A 193 -37.78 -32.74 -0.04
CA PRO A 193 -37.37 -33.22 1.29
C PRO A 193 -38.22 -34.36 1.86
N MET A 194 -37.75 -35.01 2.94
CA MET A 194 -38.63 -35.74 3.89
C MET A 194 -38.15 -35.72 5.37
N ALA A 195 -39.03 -35.15 6.19
CA ALA A 195 -39.53 -35.52 7.53
C ALA A 195 -38.63 -35.56 8.81
N PRO A 196 -39.15 -35.07 9.98
CA PRO A 196 -38.39 -34.85 11.21
C PRO A 196 -38.66 -35.89 12.31
N ARG A 197 -37.75 -36.00 13.31
CA ARG A 197 -37.95 -36.54 14.69
C ARG A 197 -36.58 -36.55 15.40
N LYS A 198 -36.37 -36.32 16.70
CA LYS A 198 -37.20 -36.07 17.89
C LYS A 198 -36.26 -35.56 19.01
N ARG A 199 -36.72 -34.63 19.84
CA ARG A 199 -36.11 -34.22 21.12
C ARG A 199 -35.89 -35.39 22.08
N ARG A 200 -34.83 -35.35 22.88
CA ARG A 200 -34.84 -35.86 24.27
C ARG A 200 -33.86 -35.12 25.19
N LYS A 201 -34.26 -35.05 26.47
CA LYS A 201 -33.91 -34.12 27.55
C LYS A 201 -32.77 -34.62 28.45
N LYS A 202 -32.07 -33.62 29.04
CA LYS A 202 -31.57 -33.48 30.43
C LYS A 202 -30.72 -34.59 31.06
N SER A 203 -29.63 -34.16 31.68
CA SER A 203 -29.47 -34.27 33.14
C SER A 203 -28.58 -33.13 33.66
N ASP A 204 -29.14 -32.39 34.61
CA ASP A 204 -28.44 -31.53 35.56
C ASP A 204 -27.76 -32.44 36.60
N ASP A 205 -26.59 -32.07 37.14
CA ASP A 205 -26.36 -32.03 38.59
C ASP A 205 -24.95 -31.48 38.94
N GLU A 206 -24.97 -30.72 40.04
CA GLU A 206 -23.98 -29.85 40.65
C GLU A 206 -22.78 -30.60 41.29
N PHE A 207 -21.65 -29.90 41.54
CA PHE A 207 -21.22 -29.54 42.90
C PHE A 207 -19.92 -28.70 42.92
N THR A 208 -19.90 -27.78 43.87
CA THR A 208 -18.97 -26.69 44.24
C THR A 208 -17.72 -27.17 44.99
N GLU A 209 -16.55 -26.49 44.86
CA GLU A 209 -15.81 -25.82 45.96
C GLU A 209 -14.36 -25.38 45.64
N MET A 210 -13.97 -24.31 46.35
CA MET A 210 -12.76 -23.47 46.27
C MET A 210 -11.54 -24.06 47.01
N CYS A 211 -10.31 -23.69 46.55
CA CYS A 211 -9.07 -23.44 47.33
C CYS A 211 -7.93 -23.17 46.32
N ASP A 212 -6.82 -22.46 46.51
CA ASP A 212 -6.19 -21.74 47.63
C ASP A 212 -5.04 -20.91 46.97
N CYS A 213 -4.98 -19.59 47.15
CA CYS A 213 -3.97 -18.74 46.51
C CYS A 213 -2.75 -18.51 47.40
N LYS A 214 -1.61 -19.12 47.04
CA LYS A 214 -0.30 -18.81 47.63
C LYS A 214 0.34 -17.62 46.91
N ALA A 215 0.57 -16.54 47.65
CA ALA A 215 1.23 -15.32 47.21
C ALA A 215 2.73 -15.55 46.94
N MET A 216 3.25 -14.92 45.87
CA MET A 216 4.67 -14.72 45.62
C MET A 216 4.97 -13.21 45.49
N PRO A 217 6.21 -12.75 45.81
CA PRO A 217 6.51 -11.34 46.11
C PRO A 217 6.46 -10.46 44.86
N LEU A 218 5.76 -9.33 44.97
CA LEU A 218 5.23 -8.52 43.86
C LEU A 218 5.93 -7.15 43.66
N GLU A 219 7.04 -6.87 44.34
CA GLU A 219 7.41 -5.46 44.55
C GLU A 219 8.49 -4.87 43.62
N ASP A 220 9.17 -5.64 42.76
CA ASP A 220 10.17 -5.09 41.82
C ASP A 220 9.73 -5.06 40.33
N ASP A 221 8.67 -5.80 39.95
CA ASP A 221 8.19 -5.92 38.56
C ASP A 221 6.95 -5.03 38.28
N LEU A 222 6.17 -4.72 39.31
CA LEU A 222 4.94 -3.93 39.18
C LEU A 222 5.23 -2.47 38.80
N GLY A 223 6.33 -1.89 39.31
CA GLY A 223 6.72 -0.50 39.01
C GLY A 223 7.14 -0.27 37.55
N ALA A 224 7.77 -1.27 36.91
CA ALA A 224 8.08 -1.23 35.49
C ALA A 224 6.81 -1.41 34.65
N LYS A 225 5.97 -2.39 35.00
CA LYS A 225 4.68 -2.64 34.33
C LYS A 225 3.70 -1.47 34.43
N LEU A 226 3.64 -0.78 35.58
CA LEU A 226 2.80 0.40 35.78
C LEU A 226 3.24 1.59 34.92
N LYS A 227 4.54 1.80 34.72
CA LYS A 227 5.04 2.85 33.81
C LYS A 227 4.66 2.63 32.36
N HIS A 228 4.56 1.37 31.92
CA HIS A 228 4.12 1.02 30.58
C HIS A 228 2.59 1.14 30.39
N ILE A 229 1.79 1.15 31.45
CA ILE A 229 0.34 1.32 31.34
C ILE A 229 -0.03 2.78 31.01
N ASP A 230 0.72 3.74 31.56
CA ASP A 230 0.47 5.19 31.35
C ASP A 230 1.23 5.76 30.14
N GLU A 231 2.03 4.95 29.44
CA GLU A 231 2.75 5.41 28.26
C GLU A 231 1.76 5.71 27.11
N SER A 232 1.95 6.87 26.47
CA SER A 232 1.23 7.32 25.28
C SER A 232 1.68 6.57 24.02
N PHE A 233 0.89 6.68 22.93
CA PHE A 233 1.29 6.16 21.62
C PHE A 233 2.67 6.68 21.19
N SER A 234 2.92 7.99 21.30
CA SER A 234 4.20 8.59 20.90
C SER A 234 5.38 8.03 21.69
N GLN A 235 5.21 7.82 23.00
CA GLN A 235 6.26 7.23 23.86
C GLN A 235 6.52 5.76 23.51
N MET A 236 5.45 4.97 23.32
CA MET A 236 5.58 3.57 22.90
C MET A 236 6.26 3.45 21.54
N LEU A 237 5.89 4.30 20.58
CA LEU A 237 6.48 4.33 19.24
C LEU A 237 8.00 4.56 19.31
N LEU A 238 8.44 5.58 20.05
CA LEU A 238 9.88 5.89 20.18
C LEU A 238 10.64 4.77 20.90
N ARG A 239 10.08 4.22 21.98
CA ARG A 239 10.65 3.06 22.67
C ARG A 239 10.81 1.87 21.72
N LYS A 240 9.78 1.57 20.91
CA LYS A 240 9.81 0.45 19.95
C LYS A 240 10.80 0.67 18.81
N ILE A 241 11.00 1.92 18.36
CA ILE A 241 12.04 2.28 17.40
C ILE A 241 13.42 1.93 17.97
N ASP A 242 13.70 2.34 19.21
CA ASP A 242 14.96 2.05 19.90
C ASP A 242 15.15 0.53 20.13
N GLU A 243 14.12 -0.18 20.57
CA GLU A 243 14.14 -1.65 20.78
C GLU A 243 14.44 -2.43 19.49
N LYS A 244 13.94 -1.95 18.34
CA LYS A 244 14.18 -2.55 17.03
C LYS A 244 15.52 -2.11 16.42
N GLY A 245 16.28 -1.24 17.09
CA GLY A 245 17.57 -0.73 16.61
C GLY A 245 17.44 0.10 15.32
N MET A 246 16.27 0.67 15.07
CA MET A 246 16.00 1.50 13.89
C MET A 246 16.25 2.97 14.21
N THR A 247 16.65 3.74 13.20
CA THR A 247 16.63 5.20 13.30
C THR A 247 15.22 5.73 13.08
N ASP A 248 14.91 6.89 13.67
CA ASP A 248 13.69 7.67 13.38
C ASP A 248 13.43 7.75 11.86
N ALA A 249 14.50 8.03 11.10
CA ALA A 249 14.46 8.20 9.66
C ALA A 249 14.06 6.93 8.90
N GLU A 250 14.57 5.78 9.30
CA GLU A 250 14.20 4.49 8.72
C GLU A 250 12.75 4.15 9.05
N CYS A 251 12.33 4.34 10.31
CA CYS A 251 10.98 4.04 10.76
C CYS A 251 9.91 4.78 9.96
N TYR A 252 9.95 6.12 9.90
CA TYR A 252 8.91 6.85 9.18
C TYR A 252 8.99 6.65 7.65
N LYS A 253 10.16 6.36 7.08
CA LYS A 253 10.29 6.04 5.65
C LYS A 253 9.65 4.69 5.34
N LYS A 254 9.93 3.67 6.16
CA LYS A 254 9.34 2.33 6.02
C LYS A 254 7.83 2.33 6.29
N ALA A 255 7.36 3.21 7.17
CA ALA A 255 5.92 3.45 7.39
C ALA A 255 5.25 4.28 6.27
N ASN A 256 6.00 4.69 5.23
CA ASN A 256 5.56 5.60 4.17
C ASN A 256 5.06 6.99 4.66
N ILE A 257 5.43 7.40 5.88
CA ILE A 257 4.94 8.61 6.54
C ILE A 257 5.84 9.82 6.27
N ASP A 258 5.24 11.00 6.13
CA ASP A 258 5.97 12.26 5.95
C ASP A 258 6.82 12.63 7.19
N ARG A 259 8.02 13.17 6.96
CA ARG A 259 8.94 13.57 8.04
C ARG A 259 8.32 14.64 8.96
N LYS A 260 7.53 15.58 8.42
CA LYS A 260 6.87 16.62 9.22
C LYS A 260 5.79 16.00 10.10
N LEU A 261 5.06 15.00 9.60
CA LEU A 261 4.07 14.27 10.38
C LEU A 261 4.75 13.50 11.53
N PHE A 262 5.84 12.78 11.24
CA PHE A 262 6.63 12.11 12.27
C PHE A 262 7.20 13.09 13.30
N SER A 263 7.69 14.25 12.86
CA SER A 263 8.19 15.28 13.77
C SER A 263 7.12 15.81 14.73
N LYS A 264 5.86 15.89 14.29
CA LYS A 264 4.73 16.24 15.18
C LYS A 264 4.48 15.15 16.21
N ILE A 265 4.43 13.89 15.78
CA ILE A 265 4.26 12.73 16.67
C ILE A 265 5.37 12.69 17.73
N ARG A 266 6.63 12.89 17.32
CA ARG A 266 7.78 12.87 18.22
C ARG A 266 7.77 14.02 19.22
N SER A 267 7.30 15.20 18.83
CA SER A 267 7.34 16.40 19.67
C SER A 267 6.14 16.52 20.60
N ASP A 268 5.02 15.88 20.26
CA ASP A 268 3.79 15.91 21.05
C ASP A 268 3.51 14.52 21.67
N VAL A 269 3.76 14.43 22.98
CA VAL A 269 3.52 13.23 23.78
C VAL A 269 2.05 12.81 23.78
N HIS A 270 1.12 13.76 23.60
CA HIS A 270 -0.31 13.47 23.58
C HIS A 270 -0.89 13.45 22.16
N TYR A 271 -0.03 13.36 21.15
CA TYR A 271 -0.46 13.27 19.76
C TYR A 271 -1.38 12.07 19.55
N LYS A 272 -2.54 12.30 18.92
CA LYS A 272 -3.50 11.26 18.57
C LYS A 272 -3.36 10.93 17.08
N PRO A 273 -2.71 9.82 16.70
CA PRO A 273 -2.60 9.43 15.31
C PRO A 273 -3.96 8.96 14.77
N SER A 274 -4.08 8.91 13.44
CA SER A 274 -5.18 8.16 12.82
C SER A 274 -4.90 6.65 12.94
N LYS A 275 -5.95 5.82 12.87
CA LYS A 275 -5.79 4.35 12.89
C LYS A 275 -4.85 3.84 11.77
N PRO A 276 -4.97 4.27 10.49
CA PRO A 276 -4.01 3.90 9.46
C PRO A 276 -2.57 4.34 9.75
N THR A 277 -2.38 5.49 10.40
CA THR A 277 -1.04 5.97 10.81
C THR A 277 -0.43 5.06 11.87
N ALA A 278 -1.20 4.68 12.89
CA ALA A 278 -0.71 3.77 13.94
C ALA A 278 -0.35 2.40 13.36
N LEU A 279 -1.20 1.85 12.48
CA LEU A 279 -0.94 0.59 11.78
C LEU A 279 0.29 0.66 10.86
N ALA A 280 0.48 1.77 10.15
CA ALA A 280 1.66 1.96 9.31
C ALA A 280 2.96 1.89 10.15
N PHE A 281 2.95 2.43 11.37
CA PHE A 281 4.10 2.28 12.27
C PHE A 281 4.26 0.86 12.81
N ALA A 282 3.17 0.19 13.20
CA ALA A 282 3.23 -1.21 13.62
C ALA A 282 3.83 -2.12 12.54
N ILE A 283 3.43 -1.90 11.28
CA ILE A 283 4.00 -2.60 10.12
C ILE A 283 5.47 -2.24 9.91
N SER A 284 5.82 -0.95 9.98
CA SER A 284 7.22 -0.52 9.81
C SER A 284 8.18 -1.16 10.84
N LEU A 285 7.69 -1.33 12.07
CA LEU A 285 8.42 -1.93 13.19
C LEU A 285 8.33 -3.47 13.22
N GLU A 286 7.62 -4.08 12.27
CA GLU A 286 7.41 -5.54 12.20
C GLU A 286 6.90 -6.08 13.54
N LEU A 287 5.85 -5.44 14.07
CA LEU A 287 5.22 -5.83 15.33
C LEU A 287 4.36 -7.08 15.13
N SER A 288 4.35 -7.97 16.13
CA SER A 288 3.39 -9.08 16.15
C SER A 288 1.95 -8.58 16.27
N LEU A 289 0.97 -9.47 16.10
CA LEU A 289 -0.44 -9.12 16.27
C LEU A 289 -0.72 -8.56 17.68
N ASP A 290 -0.17 -9.19 18.72
CA ASP A 290 -0.31 -8.75 20.11
C ASP A 290 0.33 -7.36 20.34
N GLU A 291 1.52 -7.13 19.80
CA GLU A 291 2.21 -5.84 19.91
C GLU A 291 1.48 -4.74 19.13
N THR A 292 0.89 -5.10 17.98
CA THR A 292 0.09 -4.19 17.15
C THR A 292 -1.20 -3.80 17.88
N GLU A 293 -1.88 -4.75 18.52
CA GLU A 293 -3.05 -4.44 19.34
C GLU A 293 -2.71 -3.52 20.50
N ASP A 294 -1.60 -3.77 21.21
CA ASP A 294 -1.17 -2.90 22.30
C ASP A 294 -0.91 -1.47 21.80
N MET A 295 -0.20 -1.33 20.68
CA MET A 295 0.06 -0.03 20.05
C MET A 295 -1.24 0.69 19.63
N LEU A 296 -2.21 -0.05 19.10
CA LEU A 296 -3.51 0.51 18.74
C LEU A 296 -4.30 0.96 19.97
N ARG A 297 -4.30 0.18 21.06
CA ARG A 297 -4.96 0.56 22.32
C ARG A 297 -4.39 1.88 22.85
N LYS A 298 -3.07 2.09 22.77
CA LYS A 298 -2.44 3.38 23.13
C LYS A 298 -2.88 4.55 22.25
N ALA A 299 -3.20 4.29 20.98
CA ALA A 299 -3.76 5.27 20.06
C ALA A 299 -5.29 5.46 20.18
N GLY A 300 -5.97 4.63 20.98
CA GLY A 300 -7.42 4.65 21.15
C GLY A 300 -8.20 3.84 20.11
N PHE A 301 -7.57 2.84 19.49
CA PHE A 301 -8.17 1.96 18.49
C PHE A 301 -8.05 0.48 18.89
N ALA A 302 -8.83 -0.36 18.23
CA ALA A 302 -8.71 -1.81 18.27
C ALA A 302 -8.87 -2.37 16.84
N LEU A 303 -8.31 -3.54 16.57
CA LEU A 303 -8.63 -4.29 15.36
C LEU A 303 -10.05 -4.84 15.47
N SER A 304 -10.72 -4.97 14.33
CA SER A 304 -12.12 -5.39 14.27
C SER A 304 -12.32 -6.39 13.15
N HIS A 305 -12.74 -7.61 13.51
CA HIS A 305 -13.10 -8.66 12.55
C HIS A 305 -14.41 -8.41 11.79
N SER A 306 -15.06 -7.24 11.98
CA SER A 306 -16.19 -6.79 11.14
C SER A 306 -15.78 -5.71 10.14
N ASN A 307 -14.49 -5.40 10.04
CA ASN A 307 -13.95 -4.42 9.10
C ASN A 307 -12.94 -5.09 8.16
N LYS A 308 -13.24 -5.09 6.85
CA LYS A 308 -12.35 -5.66 5.82
C LYS A 308 -10.95 -5.06 5.86
N PHE A 309 -10.83 -3.76 6.15
CA PHE A 309 -9.53 -3.12 6.30
C PHE A 309 -8.71 -3.79 7.41
N ASP A 310 -9.28 -4.02 8.59
CA ASP A 310 -8.56 -4.60 9.73
C ASP A 310 -8.21 -6.08 9.47
N ILE A 311 -9.12 -6.86 8.87
CA ILE A 311 -8.87 -8.27 8.54
C ILE A 311 -7.73 -8.42 7.52
N ILE A 312 -7.67 -7.54 6.52
CA ILE A 312 -6.55 -7.54 5.57
C ILE A 312 -5.24 -7.28 6.31
N ILE A 313 -5.19 -6.30 7.23
CA ILE A 313 -3.99 -6.04 8.01
C ILE A 313 -3.60 -7.25 8.87
N GLU A 314 -4.56 -7.87 9.56
CA GLU A 314 -4.35 -9.08 10.36
C GLU A 314 -3.77 -10.23 9.51
N TYR A 315 -4.31 -10.45 8.31
CA TYR A 315 -3.80 -11.44 7.37
C TYR A 315 -2.31 -11.24 7.11
N PHE A 316 -1.89 -10.02 6.72
CA PHE A 316 -0.50 -9.75 6.40
C PHE A 316 0.44 -9.91 7.60
N ILE A 317 0.04 -9.41 8.78
CA ILE A 317 0.81 -9.58 10.02
C ILE A 317 0.93 -11.07 10.38
N SER A 318 -0.15 -11.83 10.26
CA SER A 318 -0.15 -13.28 10.56
C SER A 318 0.78 -14.09 9.64
N LYS A 319 0.95 -13.64 8.40
CA LYS A 319 1.89 -14.22 7.43
C LYS A 319 3.33 -13.70 7.57
N GLY A 320 3.56 -12.75 8.50
CA GLY A 320 4.85 -12.10 8.67
C GLY A 320 5.25 -11.20 7.49
N ASN A 321 4.27 -10.77 6.69
CA ASN A 321 4.52 -9.88 5.57
C ASN A 321 4.24 -8.43 5.99
N TYR A 322 5.31 -7.68 6.23
CA TYR A 322 5.25 -6.28 6.66
C TYR A 322 5.57 -5.29 5.53
N ASN A 323 5.48 -5.72 4.27
CA ASN A 323 5.68 -4.83 3.14
C ASN A 323 4.45 -3.92 2.99
N ILE A 324 4.58 -2.66 3.43
CA ILE A 324 3.47 -1.68 3.40
C ILE A 324 2.89 -1.49 2.00
N PHE A 325 3.67 -1.71 0.94
CA PHE A 325 3.19 -1.54 -0.42
C PHE A 325 2.38 -2.74 -0.91
N GLU A 326 2.78 -3.97 -0.58
CA GLU A 326 1.97 -5.17 -0.84
C GLU A 326 0.68 -5.15 -0.02
N ILE A 327 0.74 -4.64 1.21
CA ILE A 327 -0.46 -4.43 2.03
C ILE A 327 -1.37 -3.38 1.40
N ASN A 328 -0.82 -2.23 1.00
CA ASN A 328 -1.58 -1.21 0.28
C ASN A 328 -2.14 -1.74 -1.05
N GLU A 329 -1.47 -2.72 -1.64
CA GLU A 329 -1.97 -3.44 -2.80
C GLU A 329 -3.26 -4.19 -2.48
N ALA A 330 -3.22 -5.05 -1.47
CA ALA A 330 -4.41 -5.72 -0.97
C ALA A 330 -5.53 -4.72 -0.63
N LEU A 331 -5.23 -3.72 0.18
CA LEU A 331 -6.22 -2.74 0.61
C LEU A 331 -6.89 -2.04 -0.57
N PHE A 332 -6.11 -1.61 -1.57
CA PHE A 332 -6.67 -0.96 -2.75
C PHE A 332 -7.55 -1.91 -3.57
N ALA A 333 -7.18 -3.19 -3.73
CA ALA A 333 -7.97 -4.16 -4.48
C ALA A 333 -9.33 -4.45 -3.83
N PHE A 334 -9.41 -4.37 -2.51
CA PHE A 334 -10.64 -4.54 -1.73
C PHE A 334 -11.35 -3.19 -1.44
N ASP A 335 -11.03 -2.13 -2.19
CA ASP A 335 -11.62 -0.78 -2.06
C ASP A 335 -11.49 -0.20 -0.63
N GLN A 336 -10.40 -0.51 0.08
CA GLN A 336 -10.10 -0.03 1.42
C GLN A 336 -9.14 1.18 1.41
N SER A 337 -9.08 1.88 2.55
CA SER A 337 -8.13 2.99 2.74
C SER A 337 -6.69 2.50 2.81
N LEU A 338 -5.74 3.28 2.30
CA LEU A 338 -4.30 2.94 2.31
C LEU A 338 -3.62 3.35 3.63
N LEU A 339 -2.56 2.63 3.97
CA LEU A 339 -1.64 2.95 5.05
C LEU A 339 -0.60 4.00 4.63
N GLY A 340 -0.24 4.86 5.59
CA GLY A 340 0.84 5.84 5.42
C GLY A 340 0.54 6.97 4.41
N ALA A 341 -0.73 7.20 4.06
CA ALA A 341 -1.14 8.20 3.06
C ALA A 341 -1.22 9.64 3.59
#